data_AF-A0A6I9Z9R0-F1
#
_entry.id   AF-A0A6I9Z9R0-F1
#
_cell.length_a   1.000
_cell.length_b   1.000
_cell.length_c   1.000
_cell.angle_alpha   90.00
_cell.angle_beta   90.00
_cell.angle_gamma   90.00
#
_symmetry.space_group_name_H-M   'P 1'
#
loop_
_entity.id
_entity.type
_entity.pdbx_description
1 polymer ?
#
loop_
_entity_poly.entity_id
_entity_poly.type
_entity_poly.pdbx_seq_one_letter_code
_entity_poly.pdbx_strand_id
1 'polypeptide(L)'
;FRSVPLKNGYSEDIELASLLVHCEMQQVLESEEELYSSCRQLRKRQEELNTQLFLYDSHMNLRNPNRDAILKEFNVNEHKLHIYQETCNRRLKEKKVSNSKFYS
;
A
#
# COMPACT_ATOMS: atom_id res chain seq x y z
N PHE A 1 24.18 -8.08 6.60
CA PHE A 1 24.00 -7.20 7.77
C PHE A 1 24.62 -5.84 7.47
N ARG A 2 24.04 -4.74 7.95
CA ARG A 2 24.53 -3.37 7.77
C ARG A 2 24.40 -2.60 9.08
N SER A 3 25.34 -1.71 9.37
CA SER A 3 25.22 -0.75 10.47
C SER A 3 24.41 0.46 10.01
N VAL A 4 23.45 0.89 10.83
CA VAL A 4 22.62 2.09 10.60
C VAL A 4 22.85 3.05 11.76
N PRO A 5 23.58 4.16 11.55
CA PRO A 5 23.79 5.17 12.59
C PRO A 5 22.47 5.88 12.93
N LEU A 6 22.29 6.18 14.22
CA LEU A 6 21.08 6.80 14.73
C LEU A 6 21.20 8.32 14.78
N LYS A 7 20.05 8.99 14.66
CA LYS A 7 19.93 10.45 14.71
C LYS A 7 18.90 10.90 15.74
N ASN A 8 19.12 12.07 16.34
CA ASN A 8 18.18 12.70 17.27
C ASN A 8 16.99 13.37 16.54
N GLY A 9 16.08 13.99 17.29
CA GLY A 9 14.92 14.71 16.72
C GLY A 9 15.28 15.94 15.87
N TYR A 10 16.54 16.38 15.91
CA TYR A 10 17.11 17.46 15.09
C TYR A 10 17.88 16.93 13.88
N SER A 11 17.85 15.61 13.62
CA SER A 11 18.59 14.92 12.55
C SER A 11 20.12 14.96 12.67
N GLU A 12 20.64 15.24 13.87
CA GLU A 12 22.07 15.16 14.19
C GLU A 12 22.45 13.73 14.57
N ASP A 13 23.68 13.33 14.26
CA ASP A 13 24.19 12.00 14.58
C ASP A 13 24.35 11.83 16.10
N ILE A 14 23.90 10.69 16.61
CA ILE A 14 24.13 10.31 18.01
C ILE A 14 25.41 9.49 18.06
N GLU A 15 26.42 10.00 18.76
CA GLU A 15 27.75 9.40 18.82
C GLU A 15 27.68 7.93 19.26
N LEU A 16 28.34 7.04 18.50
CA LEU A 16 28.41 5.59 18.72
C LEU A 16 27.07 4.82 18.66
N ALA A 17 25.94 5.49 18.50
CA ALA A 17 24.64 4.84 18.44
C ALA A 17 24.39 4.29 17.04
N SER A 18 24.30 2.96 16.92
CA SER A 18 23.98 2.29 15.67
C SER A 18 23.16 1.02 15.86
N LEU A 19 22.32 0.71 14.88
CA LEU A 19 21.59 -0.54 14.78
C LEU A 19 22.28 -1.48 13.79
N LEU A 20 22.48 -2.73 14.17
CA LEU A 20 22.87 -3.77 13.23
C LEU A 20 21.60 -4.36 12.60
N VAL A 21 21.41 -4.17 11.30
CA VAL A 21 20.23 -4.66 10.59
C VAL A 21 20.58 -5.71 9.55
N HIS A 22 19.76 -6.76 9.45
CA HIS A 22 19.71 -7.62 8.28
C HIS A 22 18.57 -7.10 7.39
N CYS A 23 18.90 -6.61 6.20
CA CYS A 23 17.91 -6.16 5.22
C CYS A 23 18.07 -6.99 3.95
N GLU A 24 16.98 -7.63 3.54
CA GLU A 24 16.89 -8.36 2.29
C GLU A 24 15.97 -7.55 1.36
N MET A 25 16.53 -6.96 0.31
CA MET A 25 15.74 -6.33 -0.75
C MET A 25 15.56 -7.37 -1.85
N GLN A 26 14.36 -7.93 -1.97
CA GLN A 26 14.01 -8.77 -3.11
C GLN A 26 13.57 -7.88 -4.27
N GLN A 27 14.20 -8.07 -5.42
CA GLN A 27 13.69 -7.50 -6.66
C GLN A 27 12.34 -8.16 -6.94
N VAL A 28 11.32 -7.33 -6.92
CA VAL A 28 9.96 -7.70 -7.25
C VAL A 28 9.97 -8.10 -8.74
N LEU A 29 9.48 -9.29 -9.08
CA LEU A 29 9.40 -9.72 -10.49
C LEU A 29 8.57 -8.66 -11.27
N GLU A 30 8.84 -8.44 -12.56
CA GLU A 30 8.11 -7.43 -13.36
C GLU A 30 6.58 -7.51 -13.22
N SER A 31 6.05 -8.73 -13.14
CA SER A 31 4.62 -8.97 -12.91
C SER A 31 4.12 -8.49 -11.54
N GLU A 32 4.96 -8.48 -10.52
CA GLU A 32 4.66 -7.93 -9.21
C GLU A 32 4.88 -6.40 -9.16
N GLU A 33 5.80 -5.85 -9.95
CA GLU A 33 6.01 -4.40 -10.06
C GLU A 33 4.81 -3.72 -10.75
N GLU A 34 4.22 -4.36 -11.75
CA GLU A 34 2.94 -3.96 -12.35
C GLU A 34 1.80 -3.98 -11.33
N LEU A 35 1.74 -4.98 -10.44
CA LEU A 35 0.73 -5.06 -9.38
C LEU A 35 0.86 -3.91 -8.37
N TYR A 36 2.08 -3.59 -7.94
CA TYR A 36 2.34 -2.48 -7.01
C TYR A 36 2.08 -1.11 -7.66
N SER A 37 2.47 -0.94 -8.92
CA SER A 37 2.18 0.26 -9.71
C SER A 37 0.67 0.45 -9.91
N SER A 38 -0.04 -0.62 -10.27
CA SER A 38 -1.51 -0.65 -10.41
C SER A 38 -2.20 -0.32 -9.09
N CYS A 39 -1.75 -0.91 -7.98
CA CYS A 39 -2.29 -0.65 -6.65
C CYS A 39 -2.11 0.81 -6.23
N ARG A 40 -0.92 1.40 -6.46
CA ARG A 40 -0.66 2.81 -6.15
C ARG A 40 -1.55 3.74 -6.98
N GLN A 41 -1.68 3.48 -8.28
CA GLN A 41 -2.54 4.26 -9.17
C GLN A 41 -4.02 4.15 -8.75
N LEU A 42 -4.49 2.94 -8.40
CA LEU A 42 -5.85 2.72 -7.92
C LEU A 42 -6.12 3.44 -6.60
N ARG A 43 -5.18 3.45 -5.64
CA ARG A 43 -5.32 4.22 -4.38
C ARG A 43 -5.45 5.72 -4.65
N LYS A 44 -4.60 6.26 -5.53
CA LYS A 44 -4.70 7.66 -5.94
C LYS A 44 -6.06 7.96 -6.57
N ARG A 45 -6.53 7.07 -7.47
CA ARG A 45 -7.86 7.21 -8.09
C ARG A 45 -8.99 7.12 -7.05
N GLN A 46 -8.83 6.31 -6.01
CA GLN A 46 -9.78 6.20 -4.92
C GLN A 46 -9.91 7.51 -4.13
N GLU A 47 -8.78 8.17 -3.84
CA GLU A 47 -8.76 9.48 -3.17
C GLU A 47 -9.46 10.56 -4.01
N GLU A 48 -9.22 10.56 -5.33
CA GLU A 48 -9.90 11.46 -6.27
C GLU A 48 -11.42 11.22 -6.29
N LEU A 49 -11.86 9.96 -6.42
CA LEU A 49 -13.28 9.59 -6.42
C LEU A 49 -13.95 9.94 -5.09
N ASN A 50 -13.27 9.71 -3.96
CA ASN A 50 -13.79 10.07 -2.63
C ASN A 50 -13.98 11.58 -2.50
N THR A 51 -13.02 12.37 -2.99
CA THR A 51 -13.12 13.83 -3.03
C THR A 51 -14.29 14.28 -3.89
N GLN A 52 -14.48 13.66 -5.07
CA GLN A 52 -15.62 13.95 -5.93
C GLN A 52 -16.95 13.62 -5.26
N LEU A 53 -17.07 12.45 -4.61
CA LEU A 53 -18.27 12.05 -3.87
C LEU A 53 -18.58 13.02 -2.73
N PHE A 54 -17.57 13.43 -1.97
CA PHE A 54 -17.72 14.40 -0.90
C PHE A 54 -18.27 15.75 -1.41
N LEU A 55 -17.74 16.24 -2.53
CA LEU A 55 -18.24 17.46 -3.16
C LEU A 55 -19.68 17.29 -3.66
N TYR A 56 -20.00 16.14 -4.27
CA TYR A 56 -21.36 15.85 -4.73
C TYR A 56 -22.38 15.75 -3.60
N ASP A 57 -22.05 15.10 -2.49
CA ASP A 57 -22.96 14.97 -1.34
C ASP A 57 -23.17 16.32 -0.63
N SER A 58 -22.18 17.23 -0.71
CA SER A 58 -22.29 18.61 -0.21
C SER A 58 -23.23 19.48 -1.08
N HIS A 59 -23.41 19.14 -2.36
CA HIS A 59 -24.31 19.83 -3.28
C HIS A 59 -25.60 19.01 -3.49
N MET A 60 -26.56 19.20 -2.57
CA MET A 60 -27.83 18.47 -2.46
C MET A 60 -28.57 18.10 -3.78
N ASN A 61 -28.92 16.81 -3.87
CA ASN A 61 -30.18 16.25 -4.39
C ASN A 61 -30.58 16.45 -5.86
N LEU A 62 -29.69 16.10 -6.79
CA LEU A 62 -30.16 15.57 -8.09
C LEU A 62 -29.50 14.23 -8.33
N ARG A 63 -30.31 13.16 -8.50
CA ARG A 63 -29.84 11.84 -8.92
C ARG A 63 -29.18 11.99 -10.29
N ASN A 64 -27.88 12.25 -10.28
CA ASN A 64 -27.11 12.52 -11.47
C ASN A 64 -26.49 11.21 -11.93
N PRO A 65 -26.68 10.78 -13.19
CA PRO A 65 -26.01 9.61 -13.76
C PRO A 65 -24.49 9.62 -13.55
N ASN A 66 -23.89 10.81 -13.43
CA ASN A 66 -22.48 10.99 -13.13
C ASN A 66 -22.11 10.51 -11.71
N ARG A 67 -22.97 10.75 -10.69
CA ARG A 67 -22.75 10.26 -9.32
C ARG A 67 -22.81 8.73 -9.25
N ASP A 68 -23.78 8.12 -9.93
CA ASP A 68 -23.92 6.66 -9.97
C ASP A 68 -22.72 6.01 -10.67
N ALA A 69 -22.16 6.65 -11.71
CA ALA A 69 -20.93 6.20 -12.37
C ALA A 69 -19.70 6.30 -11.45
N ILE A 70 -19.54 7.43 -10.74
CA ILE A 70 -18.45 7.64 -9.77
C ILE A 70 -18.53 6.60 -8.63
N LEU A 71 -19.72 6.37 -8.07
CA LEU A 71 -19.93 5.34 -7.04
C LEU A 71 -19.62 3.94 -7.56
N LYS A 72 -20.04 3.62 -8.78
CA LYS A 72 -19.76 2.31 -9.38
C LYS A 72 -18.25 2.11 -9.55
N GLU A 73 -17.54 3.12 -10.06
CA GLU A 73 -16.07 3.08 -10.19
C GLU A 73 -15.40 2.94 -8.83
N PHE A 74 -15.84 3.71 -7.83
CA PHE A 74 -15.32 3.66 -6.46
C PHE A 74 -15.42 2.25 -5.88
N ASN A 75 -16.59 1.61 -5.98
CA ASN A 75 -16.82 0.25 -5.48
C ASN A 75 -15.97 -0.80 -6.21
N VAL A 76 -15.82 -0.67 -7.54
CA VAL A 76 -14.98 -1.59 -8.33
C VAL A 76 -13.51 -1.47 -7.90
N ASN A 77 -13.02 -0.25 -7.68
CA ASN A 77 -11.65 -0.01 -7.28
C ASN A 77 -11.39 -0.46 -5.83
N GLU A 78 -12.32 -0.23 -4.89
CA GLU A 78 -12.25 -0.80 -3.54
C GLU A 78 -12.12 -2.32 -3.58
N HIS A 79 -12.93 -2.99 -4.39
CA HIS A 79 -12.86 -4.45 -4.53
C HIS A 79 -11.50 -4.90 -5.07
N LYS A 80 -10.96 -4.22 -6.10
CA LYS A 80 -9.61 -4.52 -6.63
C LYS A 80 -8.52 -4.33 -5.58
N LEU A 81 -8.58 -3.25 -4.80
CA LEU A 81 -7.64 -2.98 -3.72
C LEU A 81 -7.70 -4.05 -2.63
N HIS A 82 -8.89 -4.53 -2.29
CA HIS A 82 -9.08 -5.63 -1.35
C HIS A 82 -8.40 -6.91 -1.84
N ILE A 83 -8.63 -7.31 -3.09
CA ILE A 83 -8.00 -8.49 -3.70
C ILE A 83 -6.47 -8.38 -3.70
N TYR A 84 -5.92 -7.19 -4.01
CA TYR A 84 -4.47 -6.98 -3.93
C TYR A 84 -3.94 -7.13 -2.51
N GLN A 85 -4.65 -6.60 -1.52
CA GLN A 85 -4.27 -6.73 -0.12
C GLN A 85 -4.29 -8.20 0.34
N GLU A 86 -5.33 -8.96 -0.02
CA GLU A 86 -5.41 -10.39 0.29
C GLU A 86 -4.27 -11.18 -0.36
N THR A 87 -3.95 -10.87 -1.62
CA THR A 87 -2.87 -11.53 -2.37
C THR A 87 -1.52 -11.26 -1.72
N CYS A 88 -1.24 -10.02 -1.31
CA CYS A 88 -0.03 -9.67 -0.55
C CYS A 88 0.03 -10.38 0.81
N ASN A 89 -1.08 -10.40 1.55
CA ASN A 89 -1.15 -11.05 2.86
C ASN A 89 -0.93 -12.57 2.77
N ARG A 90 -1.50 -13.23 1.74
CA ARG A 90 -1.31 -14.65 1.49
C ARG A 90 0.15 -14.97 1.24
N ARG A 91 0.82 -14.23 0.34
CA ARG A 91 2.25 -14.39 0.06
C ARG A 91 3.13 -14.16 1.30
N LEU A 92 2.79 -13.18 2.13
CA LEU A 92 3.52 -12.94 3.38
C LEU A 92 3.40 -14.12 4.35
N LYS A 93 2.22 -14.73 4.47
CA LYS A 93 2.01 -15.94 5.28
C LYS A 93 2.82 -17.13 4.75
N GLU A 94 2.83 -17.34 3.43
CA GLU A 94 3.61 -18.40 2.78
C GLU A 94 5.13 -18.24 3.05
N LYS A 95 5.67 -17.01 2.94
CA LYS A 95 7.08 -16.73 3.28
C LYS A 95 7.39 -17.00 4.76
N LYS A 96 6.49 -16.67 5.69
CA LYS A 96 6.66 -16.98 7.13
C LYS A 96 6.72 -18.48 7.41
N VAL A 97 5.84 -19.27 6.77
CA VAL A 97 5.82 -20.73 6.90
C VAL A 97 7.06 -21.38 6.27
N SER A 98 7.56 -20.83 5.16
CA SER A 98 8.81 -21.28 4.55
C SER A 98 10.01 -21.07 5.49
N ASN A 99 10.12 -19.88 6.09
CA ASN A 99 11.21 -19.58 7.03
C ASN A 99 11.16 -20.44 8.30
N SER A 100 9.99 -20.80 8.83
CA SER A 100 9.91 -21.64 10.03
C SER A 100 10.43 -23.07 9.81
N LYS A 101 10.38 -23.58 8.57
CA LYS A 101 10.92 -24.92 8.23
C LYS A 101 12.45 -24.97 8.20
N PHE A 102 13.11 -23.82 8.09
CA PHE A 102 14.58 -23.73 8.08
C PHE A 102 15.20 -23.78 9.48
N TYR A 103 14.39 -23.61 10.53
CA TYR A 103 14.82 -23.62 11.93
C TYR A 103 14.26 -24.80 12.73
N SER A 104 13.81 -25.87 12.05
CA SER A 104 13.35 -27.12 12.68
C SER A 104 14.41 -28.20 12.64
#